data_AF-A0A924A7N6-F1
#
_entry.id   AF-A0A924A7N6-F1
#
_cell.length_a   1.000
_cell.length_b   1.000
_cell.length_c   1.000
_cell.angle_alpha   90.00
_cell.angle_beta   90.00
_cell.angle_gamma   90.00
#
_symmetry.space_group_name_H-M   'P 1'
#
loop_
_entity.id
_entity.type
_entity.pdbx_description
1 polymer ?
#
loop_
_entity_poly.entity_id
_entity_poly.type
_entity_poly.pdbx_seq_one_letter_code
_entity_poly.pdbx_strand_id
1 'polypeptide(L)'
;QLFWFDWWIEQPAMDPYRKSFAASYYNKGLEWNKGVVINYKNISYPEGTAVLDLERGKLAGIRKLPWQTDDAIGNESWGYAAGNTFKDARYVITNLIDIVSKNGNLLLNIGPRPDGTITDDETATLLGTGKWLDVNGEAIYGTRPWKVFGEGPTESASGSFVAQMKPFTALDIRYTTKGDILYAITLGLPATTTSLKLLGTKAVNGTVENIALVGSNEKIVWSQAADAVTIKASKSYPSQNAVAYKITLKK
;
A
#
# COMPACT_ATOMS: atom_id res chain seq x y z
N GLN A 1 15.50 2.52 -12.66
CA GLN A 1 14.71 2.34 -13.90
C GLN A 1 13.99 1.01 -13.76
N LEU A 2 12.78 0.89 -14.31
CA LEU A 2 11.95 -0.30 -14.17
C LEU A 2 11.80 -0.98 -15.52
N PHE A 3 11.93 -2.30 -15.56
CA PHE A 3 11.44 -3.13 -16.65
C PHE A 3 10.39 -4.08 -16.09
N TRP A 4 9.15 -3.94 -16.54
CA TRP A 4 8.03 -4.74 -16.06
C TRP A 4 7.72 -5.83 -17.09
N PHE A 5 7.82 -7.09 -16.68
CA PHE A 5 7.39 -8.21 -17.51
C PHE A 5 6.02 -8.71 -17.07
N ASP A 6 5.17 -8.94 -18.06
CA ASP A 6 3.92 -9.66 -17.88
C ASP A 6 4.17 -11.16 -17.61
N TRP A 7 3.11 -11.91 -17.39
CA TRP A 7 3.15 -13.37 -17.37
C TRP A 7 3.54 -13.93 -18.77
N TRP A 8 3.64 -15.26 -18.85
CA TRP A 8 4.10 -16.06 -19.99
C TRP A 8 5.62 -16.20 -20.13
N ILE A 9 6.44 -15.29 -19.60
CA ILE A 9 7.91 -15.46 -19.66
C ILE A 9 8.43 -16.62 -18.81
N GLU A 10 7.62 -17.22 -17.94
CA GLU A 10 7.95 -18.41 -17.14
C GLU A 10 8.16 -19.68 -17.98
N GLN A 11 7.75 -19.68 -19.25
CA GLN A 11 7.87 -20.85 -20.12
C GLN A 11 9.33 -21.34 -20.19
N PRO A 12 9.60 -22.67 -20.18
CA PRO A 12 10.96 -23.21 -20.26
C PRO A 12 11.75 -22.70 -21.46
N ALA A 13 11.08 -22.49 -22.60
CA ALA A 13 11.69 -21.94 -23.82
C ALA A 13 12.26 -20.52 -23.63
N MET A 14 11.75 -19.76 -22.66
CA MET A 14 12.17 -18.39 -22.36
C MET A 14 13.32 -18.32 -21.36
N ASP A 15 13.68 -19.43 -20.70
CA ASP A 15 14.72 -19.46 -19.67
C ASP A 15 16.09 -18.88 -20.11
N PRO A 16 16.67 -19.27 -21.27
CA PRO A 16 17.95 -18.68 -21.70
C PRO A 16 17.83 -17.18 -21.96
N TYR A 17 16.68 -16.72 -22.46
CA TYR A 17 16.45 -15.31 -22.77
C TYR A 17 16.23 -14.47 -21.50
N ARG A 18 15.49 -14.98 -20.51
CA ARG A 18 15.33 -14.33 -19.19
C ARG A 18 16.69 -14.13 -18.51
N LYS A 19 17.54 -15.17 -18.50
CA LYS A 19 18.88 -15.10 -17.92
C LYS A 19 19.76 -14.08 -18.64
N SER A 20 19.78 -14.13 -19.98
CA SER A 20 20.56 -13.19 -20.80
C SER A 20 20.10 -11.75 -20.61
N PHE A 21 18.78 -11.51 -20.62
CA PHE A 21 18.21 -10.19 -20.40
C PHE A 21 18.56 -9.63 -19.02
N ALA A 22 18.36 -10.41 -17.95
CA ALA A 22 18.65 -9.97 -16.59
C ALA A 22 20.13 -9.63 -16.40
N ALA A 23 21.04 -10.48 -16.90
CA ALA A 23 22.48 -10.20 -16.85
C ALA A 23 22.84 -8.90 -17.59
N SER A 24 22.33 -8.73 -18.81
CA SER A 24 22.57 -7.53 -19.61
C SER A 24 22.01 -6.26 -18.94
N TYR A 25 20.76 -6.32 -18.46
CA TYR A 25 20.09 -5.17 -17.87
C TYR A 25 20.72 -4.74 -16.54
N TYR A 26 21.11 -5.69 -15.68
CA TYR A 26 21.82 -5.38 -14.45
C TYR A 26 23.23 -4.83 -14.70
N ASN A 27 23.97 -5.38 -15.68
CA ASN A 27 25.25 -4.82 -16.10
C ASN A 27 25.09 -3.38 -16.64
N LYS A 28 24.03 -3.11 -17.40
CA LYS A 28 23.70 -1.74 -17.82
C LYS A 28 23.33 -0.82 -16.66
N GLY A 29 22.62 -1.33 -15.65
CA GLY A 29 22.38 -0.58 -14.41
C GLY A 29 23.67 -0.13 -13.73
N LEU A 30 24.69 -1.00 -13.67
CA LEU A 30 26.01 -0.68 -13.14
C LEU A 30 26.73 0.36 -14.01
N GLU A 31 26.75 0.18 -15.33
CA GLU A 31 27.35 1.12 -16.29
C GLU A 31 26.71 2.52 -16.19
N TRP A 32 25.39 2.59 -16.01
CA TRP A 32 24.66 3.84 -15.86
C TRP A 32 24.71 4.44 -14.44
N ASN A 33 25.38 3.76 -13.50
CA ASN A 33 25.37 4.10 -12.08
C ASN A 33 23.94 4.35 -11.54
N LYS A 34 23.00 3.45 -11.88
CA LYS A 34 21.57 3.60 -11.61
C LYS A 34 20.98 2.30 -11.09
N GLY A 35 20.24 2.38 -9.99
CA GLY A 35 19.41 1.27 -9.53
C GLY A 35 18.37 0.91 -10.59
N VAL A 36 18.41 -0.33 -11.09
CA VAL A 36 17.42 -0.88 -12.02
C VAL A 36 16.66 -2.03 -11.38
N VAL A 37 15.43 -2.25 -11.82
CA VAL A 37 14.50 -3.24 -11.25
C VAL A 37 13.83 -3.98 -12.39
N ILE A 38 13.75 -5.30 -12.25
CA ILE A 38 12.91 -6.17 -13.09
C ILE A 38 11.71 -6.59 -12.24
N ASN A 39 10.49 -6.38 -12.74
CA ASN A 39 9.29 -7.03 -12.20
C ASN A 39 8.97 -8.29 -12.96
N TYR A 40 8.36 -9.26 -12.28
CA TYR A 40 7.95 -10.51 -12.90
C TYR A 40 6.73 -11.13 -12.20
N LYS A 41 5.96 -11.91 -12.96
CA LYS A 41 4.84 -12.71 -12.44
C LYS A 41 5.24 -14.18 -12.25
N ASN A 42 4.48 -14.89 -11.42
CA ASN A 42 4.59 -16.34 -11.21
C ASN A 42 6.00 -16.78 -10.77
N ILE A 43 6.56 -17.79 -11.45
CA ILE A 43 7.88 -18.38 -11.17
C ILE A 43 8.97 -17.92 -12.15
N SER A 44 8.74 -16.81 -12.85
CA SER A 44 9.58 -16.36 -13.96
C SER A 44 11.02 -16.00 -13.56
N TYR A 45 11.28 -15.63 -12.31
CA TYR A 45 12.63 -15.48 -11.79
C TYR A 45 12.76 -16.14 -10.41
N PRO A 46 13.94 -16.67 -10.07
CA PRO A 46 14.23 -17.11 -8.71
C PRO A 46 14.07 -15.97 -7.71
N GLU A 47 13.55 -16.28 -6.53
CA GLU A 47 13.36 -15.30 -5.46
C GLU A 47 14.68 -14.58 -5.12
N GLY A 48 14.61 -13.26 -4.92
CA GLY A 48 15.78 -12.42 -4.64
C GLY A 48 16.53 -11.93 -5.88
N THR A 49 16.21 -12.44 -7.08
CA THR A 49 16.84 -11.98 -8.33
C THR A 49 16.12 -10.80 -8.97
N ALA A 50 14.80 -10.72 -8.80
CA ALA A 50 13.91 -9.71 -9.35
C ALA A 50 12.76 -9.44 -8.36
N VAL A 51 11.90 -8.46 -8.64
CA VAL A 51 10.78 -8.09 -7.77
C VAL A 51 9.50 -8.80 -8.22
N LEU A 52 8.95 -9.63 -7.34
CA LEU A 52 7.67 -10.30 -7.58
C LEU A 52 6.57 -9.25 -7.76
N ASP A 53 5.77 -9.44 -8.79
CA ASP A 53 4.60 -8.64 -9.14
C ASP A 53 3.36 -9.55 -9.17
N LEU A 54 2.37 -9.26 -8.32
CA LEU A 54 1.12 -10.00 -8.24
C LEU A 54 0.04 -9.31 -9.05
N GLU A 55 -0.49 -9.99 -10.05
CA GLU A 55 -1.55 -9.45 -10.90
C GLU A 55 -2.87 -9.29 -10.14
N ARG A 56 -3.39 -8.07 -10.06
CA ARG A 56 -4.64 -7.71 -9.36
C ARG A 56 -4.76 -8.45 -8.03
N GLY A 57 -3.71 -8.33 -7.22
CA GLY A 57 -3.44 -9.29 -6.17
C GLY A 57 -2.89 -8.67 -4.90
N LYS A 58 -2.79 -9.49 -3.87
CA LYS A 58 -2.26 -9.08 -2.57
C LYS A 58 -1.60 -10.26 -1.88
N LEU A 59 -0.74 -9.94 -0.93
CA LEU A 59 -0.25 -10.92 0.04
C LEU A 59 -1.10 -10.89 1.32
N ALA A 60 -1.26 -12.06 1.92
CA ALA A 60 -1.94 -12.22 3.21
C ALA A 60 -1.19 -11.52 4.38
N GLY A 61 0.13 -11.32 4.26
CA GLY A 61 0.96 -10.75 5.32
C GLY A 61 2.25 -10.14 4.80
N ILE A 62 3.13 -9.75 5.73
CA ILE A 62 4.41 -9.12 5.42
C ILE A 62 5.30 -10.11 4.68
N ARG A 63 5.85 -9.69 3.54
CA ARG A 63 6.94 -10.39 2.86
C ARG A 63 8.27 -9.71 3.14
N LYS A 64 9.30 -10.49 3.51
CA LYS A 64 10.64 -9.98 3.83
C LYS A 64 11.26 -9.21 2.67
N LEU A 65 11.14 -9.75 1.45
CA LEU A 65 11.60 -9.09 0.24
C LEU A 65 10.51 -8.16 -0.31
N PRO A 66 10.90 -6.99 -0.87
CA PRO A 66 9.94 -6.10 -1.50
C PRO A 66 9.22 -6.82 -2.64
N TRP A 67 7.94 -6.51 -2.80
CA TRP A 67 7.08 -7.00 -3.87
C TRP A 67 6.26 -5.84 -4.42
N GLN A 68 5.53 -6.09 -5.49
CA GLN A 68 4.60 -5.16 -6.08
C GLN A 68 3.31 -5.90 -6.42
N THR A 69 2.22 -5.16 -6.54
CA THR A 69 1.05 -5.59 -7.29
C THR A 69 0.64 -4.47 -8.23
N ASP A 70 0.18 -4.88 -9.38
CA ASP A 70 -0.52 -4.09 -10.36
C ASP A 70 -2.03 -4.22 -10.16
N ASP A 71 -2.72 -3.08 -10.23
CA ASP A 71 -4.18 -3.02 -10.26
C ASP A 71 -4.62 -1.92 -11.24
N ALA A 72 -5.86 -1.95 -11.70
CA ALA A 72 -6.43 -0.95 -12.60
C ALA A 72 -7.55 -0.18 -11.92
N ILE A 73 -7.73 1.09 -12.31
CA ILE A 73 -8.94 1.82 -11.93
C ILE A 73 -10.16 1.19 -12.62
N GLY A 74 -10.04 0.75 -13.88
CA GLY A 74 -11.09 -0.03 -14.55
C GLY A 74 -11.29 -1.41 -13.92
N ASN A 75 -12.55 -1.79 -13.65
CA ASN A 75 -12.86 -3.10 -13.09
C ASN A 75 -12.80 -4.20 -14.14
N GLU A 76 -13.38 -3.97 -15.32
CA GLU A 76 -13.57 -5.00 -16.34
C GLU A 76 -12.37 -5.14 -17.27
N SER A 77 -11.62 -4.06 -17.51
CA SER A 77 -10.48 -4.05 -18.44
C SER A 77 -9.32 -3.19 -17.94
N TRP A 78 -8.09 -3.55 -18.35
CA TRP A 78 -6.89 -2.73 -18.18
C TRP A 78 -6.87 -1.53 -19.14
N GLY A 79 -7.24 -1.75 -20.41
CA GLY A 79 -7.41 -0.69 -21.39
C GLY A 79 -8.83 -0.10 -21.38
N TYR A 80 -9.03 1.00 -22.09
CA TYR A 80 -10.35 1.57 -22.29
C TYR A 80 -11.33 0.54 -22.87
N ALA A 81 -12.51 0.43 -22.25
CA ALA A 81 -13.63 -0.35 -22.73
C ALA A 81 -14.91 0.46 -22.57
N ALA A 82 -15.80 0.42 -23.56
CA ALA A 82 -17.11 1.04 -23.44
C ALA A 82 -17.92 0.32 -22.35
N GLY A 83 -18.55 1.07 -21.46
CA GLY A 83 -19.33 0.50 -20.34
C GLY A 83 -18.49 -0.06 -19.18
N ASN A 84 -17.19 0.22 -19.13
CA ASN A 84 -16.33 -0.09 -17.98
C ASN A 84 -16.86 0.63 -16.73
N THR A 85 -16.69 -0.01 -15.57
CA THR A 85 -16.91 0.60 -14.26
C THR A 85 -15.58 0.87 -13.58
N PHE A 86 -15.56 1.83 -12.67
CA PHE A 86 -14.31 2.36 -12.11
C PHE A 86 -14.27 2.23 -10.59
N LYS A 87 -13.09 1.89 -10.08
CA LYS A 87 -12.78 1.94 -8.66
C LYS A 87 -12.63 3.39 -8.23
N ASP A 88 -13.15 3.72 -7.05
CA ASP A 88 -13.07 5.08 -6.50
C ASP A 88 -11.73 5.32 -5.76
N ALA A 89 -11.49 6.58 -5.37
CA ALA A 89 -10.32 6.94 -4.59
C ALA A 89 -10.25 6.18 -3.24
N ARG A 90 -11.39 5.89 -2.61
CA ARG A 90 -11.44 5.14 -1.35
C ARG A 90 -10.83 3.75 -1.53
N TYR A 91 -11.21 3.05 -2.59
CA TYR A 91 -10.64 1.75 -2.92
C TYR A 91 -9.13 1.86 -3.10
N VAL A 92 -8.65 2.76 -3.97
CA VAL A 92 -7.21 2.89 -4.26
C VAL A 92 -6.41 3.20 -3.00
N ILE A 93 -6.87 4.18 -2.20
CA ILE A 93 -6.21 4.58 -0.95
C ILE A 93 -6.11 3.41 0.03
N THR A 94 -7.24 2.72 0.29
CA THR A 94 -7.26 1.64 1.29
C THR A 94 -6.43 0.43 0.84
N ASN A 95 -6.39 0.14 -0.45
CA ASN A 95 -5.54 -0.92 -1.00
C ASN A 95 -4.06 -0.53 -0.94
N LEU A 96 -3.70 0.71 -1.29
CA LEU A 96 -2.33 1.22 -1.18
C LEU A 96 -1.80 1.08 0.26
N ILE A 97 -2.60 1.49 1.24
CA ILE A 97 -2.24 1.40 2.67
C ILE A 97 -1.99 -0.06 3.09
N ASP A 98 -2.88 -0.99 2.69
CA ASP A 98 -2.73 -2.42 2.99
C ASP A 98 -1.47 -3.01 2.34
N ILE A 99 -1.22 -2.70 1.07
CA ILE A 99 -0.07 -3.18 0.30
C ILE A 99 1.24 -2.69 0.91
N VAL A 100 1.36 -1.39 1.19
CA VAL A 100 2.58 -0.78 1.75
C VAL A 100 2.90 -1.35 3.13
N SER A 101 1.88 -1.57 3.96
CA SER A 101 2.06 -2.19 5.29
C SER A 101 2.61 -3.61 5.25
N LYS A 102 2.54 -4.28 4.08
CA LYS A 102 3.01 -5.65 3.84
C LYS A 102 4.30 -5.71 3.00
N ASN A 103 5.01 -4.58 2.88
CA ASN A 103 6.26 -4.42 2.13
C ASN A 103 6.07 -4.37 0.60
N GLY A 104 4.87 -4.00 0.15
CA GLY A 104 4.52 -3.94 -1.25
C GLY A 104 4.50 -2.54 -1.84
N ASN A 105 4.59 -2.45 -3.16
CA ASN A 105 4.24 -1.27 -3.95
C ASN A 105 2.92 -1.52 -4.72
N LEU A 106 2.16 -0.47 -4.99
CA LEU A 106 1.00 -0.50 -5.89
C LEU A 106 1.36 0.20 -7.21
N LEU A 107 1.32 -0.54 -8.31
CA LEU A 107 1.37 -0.02 -9.67
C LEU A 107 -0.06 0.15 -10.18
N LEU A 108 -0.55 1.39 -10.25
CA LEU A 108 -1.93 1.69 -10.64
C LEU A 108 -2.02 2.01 -12.14
N ASN A 109 -2.80 1.21 -12.86
CA ASN A 109 -3.08 1.37 -14.28
C ASN A 109 -4.33 2.22 -14.53
N ILE A 110 -4.28 3.02 -15.59
CA ILE A 110 -5.42 3.71 -16.22
C ILE A 110 -5.56 3.26 -17.68
N GLY A 111 -6.76 3.33 -18.22
CA GLY A 111 -7.09 3.04 -19.61
C GLY A 111 -7.58 4.27 -20.36
N PRO A 112 -6.67 5.12 -20.90
CA PRO A 112 -7.05 6.28 -21.69
C PRO A 112 -7.92 5.91 -22.90
N ARG A 113 -8.79 6.83 -23.29
CA ARG A 113 -9.62 6.72 -24.49
C ARG A 113 -8.74 6.61 -25.75
N PRO A 114 -9.29 6.11 -26.87
CA PRO A 114 -8.55 6.02 -28.13
C PRO A 114 -8.01 7.35 -28.67
N ASP A 115 -8.60 8.48 -28.26
CA ASP A 115 -8.14 9.83 -28.60
C ASP A 115 -7.02 10.35 -27.67
N GLY A 116 -6.59 9.55 -26.70
CA GLY A 116 -5.54 9.86 -25.74
C GLY A 116 -6.01 10.59 -24.47
N THR A 117 -7.30 10.93 -24.35
CA THR A 117 -7.83 11.55 -23.13
C THR A 117 -8.04 10.54 -22.00
N ILE A 118 -7.84 10.95 -20.74
CA ILE A 118 -8.17 10.12 -19.57
C ILE A 118 -9.66 10.30 -19.27
N THR A 119 -10.33 9.24 -18.83
CA THR A 119 -11.76 9.34 -18.48
C THR A 119 -11.98 10.21 -17.23
N ASP A 120 -13.17 10.80 -17.10
CA ASP A 120 -13.49 11.67 -15.96
C ASP A 120 -13.47 10.88 -14.64
N ASP A 121 -13.95 9.63 -14.64
CA ASP A 121 -13.94 8.73 -13.49
C ASP A 121 -12.51 8.40 -13.03
N GLU A 122 -11.61 8.05 -13.96
CA GLU A 122 -10.20 7.80 -13.63
C GLU A 122 -9.50 9.06 -13.13
N THR A 123 -9.80 10.21 -13.74
CA THR A 123 -9.29 11.52 -13.31
C THR A 123 -9.75 11.83 -11.88
N ALA A 124 -11.03 11.61 -11.57
CA ALA A 124 -11.57 11.80 -10.23
C ALA A 124 -10.91 10.89 -9.19
N THR A 125 -10.71 9.61 -9.52
CA THR A 125 -10.02 8.65 -8.64
C THR A 125 -8.56 9.02 -8.41
N LEU A 126 -7.82 9.41 -9.46
CA LEU A 126 -6.42 9.84 -9.35
C LEU A 126 -6.29 11.11 -8.50
N LEU A 127 -7.09 12.14 -8.77
CA LEU A 127 -7.07 13.40 -8.01
C LEU A 127 -7.49 13.20 -6.55
N GLY A 128 -8.51 12.36 -6.30
CA GLY A 128 -8.93 12.01 -4.95
C GLY A 128 -7.85 11.26 -4.16
N THR A 129 -7.12 10.36 -4.83
CA THR A 129 -5.97 9.64 -4.25
C THR A 129 -4.81 10.59 -3.98
N GLY A 130 -4.48 11.48 -4.93
CA GLY A 130 -3.44 12.50 -4.79
C GLY A 130 -3.71 13.43 -3.61
N LYS A 131 -4.93 13.95 -3.50
CA LYS A 131 -5.34 14.80 -2.37
C LYS A 131 -5.15 14.11 -1.01
N TRP A 132 -5.39 12.80 -0.93
CA TRP A 132 -5.13 12.05 0.30
C TRP A 132 -3.63 11.91 0.60
N LEU A 133 -2.82 11.64 -0.43
CA LEU A 133 -1.36 11.53 -0.34
C LEU A 133 -0.68 12.86 -0.03
N ASP A 134 -1.22 13.99 -0.47
CA ASP A 134 -0.70 15.32 -0.10
C ASP A 134 -0.75 15.55 1.41
N VAL A 135 -1.76 15.00 2.08
CA VAL A 135 -1.92 15.08 3.54
C VAL A 135 -1.15 13.97 4.25
N ASN A 136 -1.35 12.71 3.84
CA ASN A 136 -0.91 11.52 4.58
C ASN A 136 0.36 10.88 4.00
N GLY A 137 0.97 11.45 2.97
CA GLY A 137 2.07 10.86 2.22
C GLY A 137 3.30 10.55 3.05
N GLU A 138 3.51 11.25 4.18
CA GLU A 138 4.61 10.91 5.09
C GLU A 138 4.48 9.52 5.74
N ALA A 139 3.26 8.99 5.86
CA ALA A 139 2.97 7.64 6.35
C ALA A 139 3.14 6.56 5.27
N ILE A 140 3.39 6.96 4.02
CA ILE A 140 3.54 6.06 2.86
C ILE A 140 4.96 6.16 2.27
N TYR A 141 5.38 7.36 1.86
CA TYR A 141 6.62 7.57 1.14
C TYR A 141 7.87 7.41 2.03
N GLY A 142 8.71 6.46 1.64
CA GLY A 142 9.96 6.16 2.34
C GLY A 142 9.76 5.41 3.65
N THR A 143 8.55 4.90 3.93
CA THR A 143 8.31 4.07 5.10
C THR A 143 8.68 2.61 4.85
N ARG A 144 8.70 1.81 5.91
CA ARG A 144 8.79 0.35 5.87
C ARG A 144 7.69 -0.26 6.74
N PRO A 145 7.28 -1.51 6.50
CA PRO A 145 6.39 -2.22 7.41
C PRO A 145 6.90 -2.16 8.84
N TRP A 146 5.98 -2.11 9.79
CA TRP A 146 6.31 -2.44 11.17
C TRP A 146 6.50 -3.96 11.31
N LYS A 147 6.66 -4.45 12.54
CA LYS A 147 6.74 -5.90 12.82
C LYS A 147 5.42 -6.66 12.58
N VAL A 148 4.30 -5.95 12.59
CA VAL A 148 2.97 -6.46 12.23
C VAL A 148 2.35 -5.47 11.25
N PHE A 149 1.73 -5.96 10.17
CA PHE A 149 1.22 -5.09 9.11
C PHE A 149 -0.04 -4.31 9.54
N GLY A 150 -0.85 -4.88 10.44
CA GLY A 150 -2.14 -4.32 10.80
C GLY A 150 -2.94 -5.13 11.80
N GLU A 151 -4.10 -4.58 12.14
CA GLU A 151 -5.14 -5.22 12.94
C GLU A 151 -6.52 -4.76 12.44
N GLY A 152 -7.58 -5.46 12.81
CA GLY A 152 -8.94 -5.13 12.38
C GLY A 152 -9.78 -6.36 12.06
N PRO A 153 -11.10 -6.18 11.88
CA PRO A 153 -12.02 -7.29 11.61
C PRO A 153 -12.01 -7.75 10.14
N THR A 154 -11.50 -6.93 9.21
CA THR A 154 -11.56 -7.24 7.78
C THR A 154 -10.33 -8.00 7.33
N GLU A 155 -10.55 -9.24 6.89
CA GLU A 155 -9.52 -10.04 6.24
C GLU A 155 -9.11 -9.43 4.89
N SER A 156 -7.80 -9.42 4.63
CA SER A 156 -7.30 -8.97 3.32
C SER A 156 -7.47 -10.08 2.30
N ALA A 157 -7.86 -9.72 1.07
CA ALA A 157 -7.70 -10.63 -0.05
C ALA A 157 -6.24 -11.09 -0.20
N SER A 158 -6.01 -12.30 -0.72
CA SER A 158 -4.67 -12.85 -0.93
C SER A 158 -4.64 -13.79 -2.14
N GLY A 159 -3.61 -13.65 -2.98
CA GLY A 159 -3.48 -14.36 -4.27
C GLY A 159 -3.44 -13.39 -5.45
N SER A 160 -3.48 -13.95 -6.67
CA SER A 160 -3.62 -13.20 -7.93
C SER A 160 -5.09 -13.15 -8.34
N PHE A 161 -5.51 -12.05 -8.97
CA PHE A 161 -6.90 -11.79 -9.41
C PHE A 161 -7.94 -11.87 -8.27
N VAL A 162 -7.56 -11.42 -7.08
CA VAL A 162 -8.44 -11.43 -5.91
C VAL A 162 -8.81 -10.01 -5.53
N ALA A 163 -10.08 -9.67 -5.73
CA ALA A 163 -10.63 -8.42 -5.23
C ALA A 163 -10.83 -8.50 -3.70
N GLN A 164 -10.71 -7.36 -3.05
CA GLN A 164 -11.10 -7.21 -1.65
C GLN A 164 -12.61 -7.48 -1.50
N MET A 165 -12.98 -8.64 -0.95
CA MET A 165 -14.39 -9.07 -0.86
C MET A 165 -15.25 -8.18 0.04
N LYS A 166 -14.70 -7.77 1.19
CA LYS A 166 -15.36 -6.87 2.14
C LYS A 166 -14.59 -5.55 2.20
N PRO A 167 -15.26 -4.40 2.05
CA PRO A 167 -14.59 -3.11 2.13
C PRO A 167 -13.98 -2.93 3.52
N PHE A 168 -12.77 -2.38 3.56
CA PHE A 168 -12.17 -1.98 4.81
C PHE A 168 -13.00 -0.88 5.49
N THR A 169 -12.88 -0.82 6.80
CA THR A 169 -13.60 0.09 7.69
C THR A 169 -12.62 0.90 8.53
N ALA A 170 -13.13 1.88 9.28
CA ALA A 170 -12.31 2.63 10.24
C ALA A 170 -11.77 1.76 11.41
N LEU A 171 -12.27 0.53 11.56
CA LEU A 171 -11.76 -0.44 12.55
C LEU A 171 -10.52 -1.19 12.05
N ASP A 172 -10.23 -1.10 10.75
CA ASP A 172 -9.05 -1.71 10.16
C ASP A 172 -7.89 -0.72 10.20
N ILE A 173 -6.78 -1.13 10.80
CA ILE A 173 -5.58 -0.33 11.01
C ILE A 173 -4.41 -0.99 10.30
N ARG A 174 -3.55 -0.18 9.68
CA ARG A 174 -2.28 -0.61 9.08
C ARG A 174 -1.11 0.19 9.62
N TYR A 175 0.04 -0.46 9.69
CA TYR A 175 1.22 0.07 10.34
C TYR A 175 2.38 0.21 9.36
N THR A 176 3.00 1.39 9.39
CA THR A 176 4.26 1.68 8.69
C THR A 176 5.20 2.43 9.61
N THR A 177 6.49 2.47 9.30
CA THR A 177 7.53 3.09 10.13
C THR A 177 8.50 3.90 9.29
N LYS A 178 9.03 4.99 9.86
CA LYS A 178 10.09 5.81 9.25
C LYS A 178 10.98 6.38 10.34
N GLY A 179 12.21 5.87 10.44
CA GLY A 179 13.08 6.16 11.59
C GLY A 179 12.40 5.71 12.89
N ASP A 180 12.37 6.59 13.89
CA ASP A 180 11.77 6.33 15.21
C ASP A 180 10.24 6.51 15.25
N ILE A 181 9.62 6.79 14.10
CA ILE A 181 8.18 7.08 14.01
C ILE A 181 7.41 5.83 13.58
N LEU A 182 6.38 5.49 14.35
CA LEU A 182 5.34 4.53 13.97
C LEU A 182 4.13 5.29 13.44
N TYR A 183 3.62 4.90 12.28
CA TYR A 183 2.36 5.38 11.75
C TYR A 183 1.28 4.32 11.93
N ALA A 184 0.15 4.69 12.51
CA ALA A 184 -1.06 3.88 12.57
C ALA A 184 -2.11 4.51 11.64
N ILE A 185 -2.54 3.78 10.60
CA ILE A 185 -3.40 4.31 9.54
C ILE A 185 -4.74 3.60 9.58
N THR A 186 -5.83 4.30 9.87
CA THR A 186 -7.18 3.73 9.83
C THR A 186 -7.72 3.74 8.40
N LEU A 187 -8.26 2.62 7.94
CA LEU A 187 -8.82 2.43 6.59
C LEU A 187 -10.26 2.97 6.46
N GLY A 188 -10.49 4.12 7.10
CA GLY A 188 -11.77 4.78 7.27
C GLY A 188 -11.61 5.98 8.20
N LEU A 189 -12.64 6.82 8.29
CA LEU A 189 -12.71 7.89 9.28
C LEU A 189 -13.35 7.36 10.57
N PRO A 190 -12.63 7.33 11.70
CA PRO A 190 -13.22 6.89 12.95
C PRO A 190 -14.34 7.85 13.40
N ALA A 191 -15.57 7.35 13.51
CA ALA A 191 -16.69 8.11 14.07
C ALA A 191 -16.64 8.17 15.60
N THR A 192 -15.93 7.23 16.23
CA THR A 192 -15.77 7.08 17.67
C THR A 192 -14.31 6.78 18.01
N THR A 193 -14.06 6.28 19.21
CA THR A 193 -12.71 5.93 19.69
C THR A 193 -12.06 4.85 18.81
N THR A 194 -10.85 5.14 18.34
CA THR A 194 -9.95 4.15 17.72
C THR A 194 -9.20 3.40 18.81
N SER A 195 -9.06 2.07 18.66
CA SER A 195 -8.35 1.21 19.61
C SER A 195 -7.18 0.52 18.92
N LEU A 196 -5.96 0.85 19.35
CA LEU A 196 -4.71 0.25 18.87
C LEU A 196 -4.28 -0.82 19.88
N LYS A 197 -4.72 -2.07 19.69
CA LYS A 197 -4.51 -3.14 20.69
C LYS A 197 -3.04 -3.51 20.78
N LEU A 198 -2.34 -3.46 19.64
CA LEU A 198 -0.90 -3.71 19.57
C LEU A 198 -0.07 -2.67 20.33
N LEU A 199 -0.64 -1.57 20.82
CA LEU A 199 0.09 -0.59 21.63
C LEU A 199 -0.35 -0.58 23.11
N GLY A 200 -1.19 -1.53 23.54
CA GLY A 200 -1.46 -1.73 24.97
C GLY A 200 -0.18 -2.08 25.75
N THR A 201 -0.11 -1.73 27.04
CA THR A 201 1.10 -2.00 27.84
C THR A 201 1.41 -3.49 27.98
N LYS A 202 0.38 -4.37 27.92
CA LYS A 202 0.56 -5.83 27.90
C LYS A 202 1.16 -6.35 26.58
N ALA A 203 1.03 -5.61 25.48
CA ALA A 203 1.59 -6.00 24.20
C ALA A 203 3.11 -5.82 24.14
N VAL A 204 3.71 -5.15 25.13
CA VAL A 204 5.17 -4.93 25.28
C VAL A 204 5.79 -4.32 24.01
N ASN A 205 5.06 -3.42 23.35
CA ASN A 205 5.47 -2.77 22.12
C ASN A 205 6.00 -1.34 22.33
N GLY A 206 6.27 -0.98 23.58
CA GLY A 206 6.79 0.32 23.99
C GLY A 206 5.76 1.17 24.75
N THR A 207 6.27 2.18 25.45
CA THR A 207 5.43 3.21 26.08
C THR A 207 5.21 4.33 25.07
N VAL A 208 3.95 4.67 24.80
CA VAL A 208 3.63 5.78 23.91
C VAL A 208 3.97 7.09 24.60
N GLU A 209 4.80 7.90 23.94
CA GLU A 209 5.18 9.23 24.40
C GLU A 209 4.26 10.30 23.82
N ASN A 210 3.98 10.23 22.51
CA ASN A 210 3.13 11.18 21.82
C ASN A 210 2.34 10.52 20.68
N ILE A 211 1.15 11.06 20.42
CA ILE A 211 0.32 10.75 19.25
C ILE A 211 -0.13 12.06 18.62
N ALA A 212 0.08 12.21 17.32
CA ALA A 212 -0.39 13.33 16.51
C ALA A 212 -1.15 12.82 15.27
N LEU A 213 -2.15 13.56 14.82
CA LEU A 213 -2.88 13.29 13.58
C LEU A 213 -2.13 13.97 12.44
N VAL A 214 -1.75 13.18 11.43
CA VAL A 214 -1.00 13.69 10.29
C VAL A 214 -1.84 14.73 9.55
N GLY A 215 -1.24 15.88 9.22
CA GLY A 215 -1.92 16.98 8.54
C GLY A 215 -2.84 17.83 9.43
N SER A 216 -2.81 17.64 10.76
CA SER A 216 -3.61 18.43 11.69
C SER A 216 -2.77 18.99 12.85
N ASN A 217 -3.14 20.18 13.31
CA ASN A 217 -2.62 20.79 14.54
C ASN A 217 -3.52 20.52 15.76
N GLU A 218 -4.58 19.71 15.60
CA GLU A 218 -5.43 19.32 16.71
C GLU A 218 -4.63 18.54 17.75
N LYS A 219 -4.85 18.86 19.03
CA LYS A 219 -4.33 18.06 20.14
C LYS A 219 -5.26 16.86 20.38
N ILE A 220 -4.84 15.69 19.92
CA ILE A 220 -5.61 14.44 20.03
C ILE A 220 -5.67 13.99 21.49
N VAL A 221 -6.84 13.53 21.90
CA VAL A 221 -7.05 12.95 23.24
C VAL A 221 -6.87 11.45 23.16
N TRP A 222 -5.88 10.93 23.86
CA TRP A 222 -5.56 9.50 23.88
C TRP A 222 -5.12 9.03 25.27
N SER A 223 -5.16 7.72 25.49
CA SER A 223 -4.61 7.07 26.68
C SER A 223 -4.03 5.70 26.33
N GLN A 224 -2.96 5.30 27.02
CA GLN A 224 -2.39 3.96 26.92
C GLN A 224 -2.82 3.15 28.14
N ALA A 225 -3.64 2.12 27.92
CA ALA A 225 -4.07 1.18 28.94
C ALA A 225 -3.41 -0.19 28.73
N ALA A 226 -3.76 -1.17 29.58
CA ALA A 226 -3.22 -2.52 29.51
C ALA A 226 -3.48 -3.20 28.16
N ASP A 227 -4.71 -3.09 27.66
CA ASP A 227 -5.16 -3.87 26.50
C ASP A 227 -5.05 -3.10 25.17
N ALA A 228 -5.00 -1.77 25.21
CA ALA A 228 -4.89 -0.94 24.00
C ALA A 228 -4.45 0.50 24.32
N VAL A 229 -3.97 1.19 23.29
CA VAL A 229 -4.04 2.64 23.22
C VAL A 229 -5.40 3.03 22.66
N THR A 230 -6.08 3.97 23.29
CA THR A 230 -7.34 4.52 22.79
C THR A 230 -7.14 5.95 22.34
N ILE A 231 -7.67 6.30 21.17
CA ILE A 231 -7.61 7.65 20.59
C ILE A 231 -9.06 8.09 20.34
N LYS A 232 -9.49 9.20 20.94
CA LYS A 232 -10.82 9.76 20.65
C LYS A 232 -10.87 10.26 19.21
N ALA A 233 -12.04 10.13 18.57
CA ALA A 233 -12.27 10.67 17.24
C ALA A 233 -11.92 12.17 17.20
N SER A 234 -11.23 12.57 16.13
CA SER A 234 -10.93 13.98 15.85
C SER A 234 -12.22 14.74 15.56
N LYS A 235 -12.25 16.02 15.94
CA LYS A 235 -13.36 16.92 15.59
C LYS A 235 -13.31 17.36 14.13
N SER A 236 -12.15 17.28 13.49
CA SER A 236 -11.92 17.75 12.12
C SER A 236 -10.78 16.97 11.48
N TYR A 237 -11.12 15.86 10.80
CA TYR A 237 -10.14 15.08 10.07
C TYR A 237 -9.59 15.87 8.86
N PRO A 238 -8.25 15.89 8.66
CA PRO A 238 -7.62 16.66 7.59
C PRO A 238 -7.71 15.99 6.21
N SER A 239 -8.18 14.73 6.16
CA SER A 239 -8.37 13.96 4.93
C SER A 239 -9.66 13.16 4.97
N GLN A 240 -10.10 12.69 3.80
CA GLN A 240 -11.21 11.76 3.65
C GLN A 240 -10.69 10.32 3.45
N ASN A 241 -11.58 9.32 3.48
CA ASN A 241 -11.31 7.90 3.21
C ASN A 241 -10.44 7.13 4.23
N ALA A 242 -9.37 7.72 4.73
CA ALA A 242 -8.45 7.16 5.71
C ALA A 242 -7.69 8.29 6.44
N VAL A 243 -7.14 8.01 7.62
CA VAL A 243 -6.30 8.96 8.37
C VAL A 243 -5.10 8.26 9.01
N ALA A 244 -3.98 8.97 9.08
CA ALA A 244 -2.76 8.48 9.71
C ALA A 244 -2.49 9.19 11.04
N TYR A 245 -2.12 8.41 12.06
CA TYR A 245 -1.60 8.90 13.33
C TYR A 245 -0.10 8.66 13.39
N LYS A 246 0.67 9.72 13.68
CA LYS A 246 2.10 9.67 13.98
C LYS A 246 2.28 9.38 15.46
N ILE A 247 3.01 8.32 15.79
CA ILE A 247 3.22 7.83 17.15
C ILE A 247 4.73 7.79 17.43
N THR A 248 5.14 8.41 18.54
CA THR A 248 6.50 8.26 19.08
C THR A 248 6.47 7.41 20.34
N LEU A 249 7.43 6.50 20.45
CA LEU A 249 7.60 5.62 21.60
C LEU A 249 8.79 6.10 22.43
N LYS A 250 8.72 5.96 23.76
CA LYS A 250 9.86 6.23 24.63
C LYS A 250 11.03 5.30 24.26
N LYS A 251 12.23 5.88 24.23
CA LYS A 251 13.50 5.17 24.04
C LYS A 251 13.89 4.40 25.31
#